data_AF-H9ZTS2-F1
#
_entry.id   AF-H9ZTS2-F1
#
_cell.length_a   1.000
_cell.length_b   1.000
_cell.length_c   1.000
_cell.angle_alpha   90.00
_cell.angle_beta   90.00
_cell.angle_gamma   90.00
#
_symmetry.space_group_name_H-M   'P 1'
#
loop_
_entity.id
_entity.type
_entity.pdbx_description
1 polymer ?
#
loop_
_entity_poly.entity_id
_entity_poly.type
_entity_poly.pdbx_seq_one_letter_code
_entity_poly.pdbx_strand_id
1 'polypeptide(L)'
;MARGLTLVELAVVLLVLGVLAAVAVPRFLDLQEEAKRAQRQEVLRNLRTAYAIYVAQNKTVPTWNQLKDLMGSPTDLRLSSSCPSGKTVAYWDHNRNASCNAGERLAYLYADEACTVFLIAVSSTTVTVPIRCLRAHPDTLD
;
A
#
# COMPACT_ATOMS: atom_id res chain seq x y z
N MET A 1 2.38 -54.54 -10.25
CA MET A 1 1.19 -54.32 -11.11
C MET A 1 0.59 -52.99 -10.71
N ALA A 2 0.73 -51.95 -11.53
CA ALA A 2 0.10 -50.66 -11.27
C ALA A 2 -1.41 -50.80 -11.45
N ARG A 3 -2.18 -50.69 -10.36
CA ARG A 3 -3.62 -50.47 -10.43
C ARG A 3 -3.81 -49.08 -11.02
N GLY A 4 -4.14 -49.00 -12.30
CA GLY A 4 -4.45 -47.74 -12.96
C GLY A 4 -5.78 -47.19 -12.44
N LEU A 5 -5.83 -45.87 -12.19
CA LEU A 5 -7.08 -45.16 -11.94
C LEU A 5 -8.06 -45.45 -13.09
N THR A 6 -9.31 -45.69 -12.75
CA THR A 6 -10.35 -45.82 -13.78
C THR A 6 -10.68 -44.44 -14.36
N LEU A 7 -11.04 -44.38 -15.65
CA LEU A 7 -11.44 -43.11 -16.30
C LEU A 7 -12.63 -42.44 -15.57
N VAL A 8 -13.53 -43.25 -15.02
CA VAL A 8 -14.69 -42.77 -14.27
C VAL A 8 -14.27 -42.14 -12.93
N GLU A 9 -13.29 -42.72 -12.26
CA GLU A 9 -12.76 -42.19 -11.00
C GLU A 9 -12.10 -40.83 -11.18
N LEU A 10 -11.32 -40.66 -12.25
CA LEU A 10 -10.75 -39.35 -12.58
C LEU A 10 -11.84 -38.33 -12.95
N ALA A 11 -12.87 -38.76 -13.68
CA ALA A 11 -13.97 -37.88 -14.12
C ALA A 11 -14.80 -37.35 -12.94
N VAL A 12 -15.14 -38.19 -11.97
CA VAL A 12 -15.90 -37.77 -10.77
C VAL A 12 -15.07 -36.82 -9.91
N VAL A 13 -13.76 -37.05 -9.77
CA VAL A 13 -12.87 -36.17 -9.00
C VAL A 13 -12.81 -34.77 -9.63
N LEU A 14 -12.62 -34.69 -10.96
CA LEU A 14 -12.60 -33.41 -11.66
C LEU A 14 -13.95 -32.68 -11.59
N LEU A 15 -15.06 -33.42 -11.59
CA LEU A 15 -16.39 -32.85 -11.41
C LEU A 15 -16.57 -32.22 -10.02
N VAL A 16 -16.16 -32.93 -8.96
CA VAL A 16 -16.23 -32.39 -7.59
C VAL A 16 -15.28 -31.19 -7.42
N LEU A 17 -14.05 -31.28 -7.93
CA LEU A 17 -13.09 -30.16 -7.92
C LEU A 17 -13.62 -28.95 -8.70
N GLY A 18 -14.33 -29.17 -9.80
CA GLY A 18 -14.96 -28.09 -10.58
C GLY A 18 -16.02 -27.33 -9.80
N VAL A 19 -16.89 -28.01 -9.06
CA VAL A 19 -17.92 -27.36 -8.22
C VAL A 19 -17.28 -26.60 -7.06
N LEU A 20 -16.29 -27.20 -6.39
CA LEU A 20 -15.59 -26.54 -5.28
C LEU A 20 -14.83 -25.28 -5.75
N ALA A 21 -14.16 -25.35 -6.91
CA ALA A 21 -13.45 -24.21 -7.47
C ALA A 21 -14.40 -23.05 -7.82
N ALA A 22 -15.59 -23.34 -8.36
CA ALA A 22 -16.56 -22.31 -8.75
C ALA A 22 -17.01 -21.43 -7.57
N VAL A 23 -17.13 -22.00 -6.36
CA VAL A 23 -17.52 -21.25 -5.15
C VAL A 23 -16.31 -20.61 -4.45
N ALA A 24 -15.15 -21.28 -4.48
CA ALA A 24 -13.96 -20.82 -3.77
C ALA A 24 -13.27 -19.61 -4.44
N VAL A 25 -13.22 -19.58 -5.78
CA VAL A 25 -12.53 -18.52 -6.54
C VAL A 25 -13.05 -17.10 -6.24
N PRO A 26 -14.36 -16.78 -6.30
CA PRO A 26 -14.82 -15.42 -6.04
C PRO A 26 -14.50 -14.98 -4.60
N ARG A 27 -14.70 -15.86 -3.62
CA ARG A 27 -14.36 -15.58 -2.21
C ARG A 27 -12.88 -15.29 -2.01
N PHE A 28 -12.02 -16.01 -2.71
CA PHE A 28 -10.57 -15.77 -2.62
C PHE A 28 -10.17 -14.41 -3.20
N LEU A 29 -10.84 -13.94 -4.26
CA LEU A 29 -10.59 -12.61 -4.82
C LEU A 29 -11.03 -11.50 -3.86
N ASP A 30 -12.20 -11.63 -3.24
CA ASP A 30 -12.70 -10.67 -2.24
C ASP A 30 -11.73 -10.57 -1.05
N LEU A 31 -11.29 -11.71 -0.51
CA LEU A 31 -10.34 -11.76 0.60
C LEU A 31 -8.99 -11.11 0.27
N GLN A 32 -8.50 -11.28 -0.96
CA GLN A 32 -7.28 -10.59 -1.39
C GLN A 32 -7.44 -9.08 -1.42
N GLU A 33 -8.61 -8.58 -1.85
CA GLU A 33 -8.87 -7.16 -1.89
C GLU A 33 -8.99 -6.56 -0.48
N GLU A 34 -9.70 -7.25 0.43
CA GLU A 34 -9.78 -6.90 1.84
C GLU A 34 -8.40 -6.88 2.51
N ALA A 35 -7.57 -7.89 2.25
CA ALA A 35 -6.20 -7.95 2.77
C ALA A 35 -5.35 -6.75 2.29
N LYS A 36 -5.47 -6.36 1.02
CA LYS A 36 -4.80 -5.17 0.47
C LYS A 36 -5.28 -3.88 1.15
N ARG A 37 -6.59 -3.74 1.37
CA ARG A 37 -7.16 -2.58 2.08
C ARG A 37 -6.63 -2.49 3.52
N ALA A 38 -6.66 -3.61 4.25
CA ALA A 38 -6.16 -3.70 5.61
C ALA A 38 -4.65 -3.36 5.69
N GLN A 39 -3.86 -3.86 4.75
CA GLN A 39 -2.43 -3.54 4.65
C GLN A 39 -2.19 -2.04 4.45
N ARG A 40 -2.95 -1.38 3.56
CA ARG A 40 -2.81 0.07 3.35
C ARG A 40 -3.14 0.87 4.61
N GLN A 41 -4.19 0.49 5.32
CA GLN A 41 -4.57 1.14 6.57
C GLN A 41 -3.51 0.96 7.65
N GLU A 42 -2.91 -0.22 7.72
CA GLU A 42 -1.82 -0.55 8.64
C GLU A 42 -0.58 0.31 8.35
N VAL A 43 -0.16 0.40 7.08
CA VAL A 43 0.98 1.23 6.67
C VAL A 43 0.71 2.71 6.92
N LEU A 44 -0.52 3.20 6.66
CA LEU A 44 -0.90 4.57 6.97
C LEU A 44 -0.84 4.87 8.48
N ARG A 45 -1.27 3.91 9.32
CA ARG A 45 -1.15 4.03 10.78
C ARG A 45 0.32 4.08 11.18
N ASN A 46 1.15 3.22 10.61
CA ASN A 46 2.58 3.19 10.87
C ASN A 46 3.26 4.51 10.46
N LEU A 47 2.88 5.09 9.32
CA LEU A 47 3.34 6.42 8.90
C LEU A 47 3.01 7.50 9.94
N ARG A 48 1.79 7.53 10.45
CA ARG A 48 1.36 8.48 11.49
C ARG A 48 2.12 8.29 12.79
N THR A 49 2.28 7.04 13.23
CA THR A 49 3.01 6.70 14.45
C THR A 49 4.48 7.08 14.32
N ALA A 50 5.13 6.74 13.20
CA ALA A 50 6.51 7.10 12.92
C ALA A 50 6.69 8.63 12.89
N TYR A 51 5.75 9.36 12.29
CA TYR A 51 5.75 10.82 12.29
C TYR A 51 5.70 11.38 13.72
N ALA A 52 4.76 10.91 14.54
CA ALA A 52 4.61 11.35 15.93
C ALA A 52 5.84 11.03 16.78
N ILE A 53 6.42 9.83 16.62
CA ILE A 53 7.65 9.41 17.31
C ILE A 53 8.80 10.34 16.93
N TYR A 54 8.98 10.63 15.65
CA TYR A 54 10.07 11.48 15.17
C TYR A 54 9.97 12.89 15.76
N VAL A 55 8.78 13.50 15.71
CA VAL A 55 8.55 14.83 16.27
C VAL A 55 8.78 14.85 17.78
N ALA A 56 8.36 13.79 18.49
CA ALA A 56 8.58 13.67 19.94
C ALA A 56 10.06 13.53 20.31
N GLN A 57 10.86 12.80 19.53
CA GLN A 57 12.28 12.58 19.80
C GLN A 57 13.16 13.77 19.41
N ASN A 58 12.93 14.33 18.23
CA ASN A 58 13.85 15.32 17.64
C ASN A 58 13.37 16.77 17.81
N LYS A 59 12.13 16.99 18.28
CA LYS A 59 11.48 18.31 18.35
C LYS A 59 11.46 19.05 16.99
N THR A 60 11.62 18.31 15.90
CA THR A 60 11.63 18.79 14.52
C THR A 60 10.74 17.92 13.66
N VAL A 61 10.32 18.44 12.52
CA VAL A 61 9.48 17.73 11.55
C VAL A 61 10.34 16.85 10.62
N PRO A 62 9.94 15.59 10.35
CA PRO A 62 10.73 14.67 9.54
C PRO A 62 10.67 15.00 8.05
N THR A 63 11.76 14.71 7.35
CA THR A 63 11.77 14.52 5.89
C THR A 63 11.30 13.11 5.53
N TRP A 64 11.00 12.86 4.24
CA TRP A 64 10.59 11.53 3.78
C TRP A 64 11.61 10.44 4.10
N ASN A 65 12.90 10.69 3.87
CA ASN A 65 13.95 9.70 4.08
C ASN A 65 14.06 9.32 5.55
N GLN A 66 14.05 10.32 6.44
CA GLN A 66 14.08 10.09 7.89
C GLN A 66 12.86 9.31 8.38
N LEU A 67 11.68 9.61 7.83
CA LEU A 67 10.46 8.88 8.16
C LEU A 67 10.53 7.43 7.67
N LYS A 68 11.03 7.23 6.44
CA LYS A 68 11.21 5.91 5.83
C LYS A 68 12.22 5.07 6.62
N ASP A 69 13.33 5.66 7.05
CA ASP A 69 14.36 4.99 7.85
C ASP A 69 13.81 4.55 9.22
N LEU A 70 12.98 5.39 9.86
CA LEU A 70 12.35 5.04 11.13
C LEU A 70 11.39 3.84 11.03
N MET A 71 10.82 3.60 9.84
CA MET A 71 9.96 2.44 9.56
C MET A 71 10.73 1.22 9.03
N GLY A 72 12.07 1.26 8.99
CA GLY A 72 12.88 0.14 8.48
C GLY A 72 13.02 0.09 6.96
N SER A 73 12.85 1.24 6.29
CA SER A 73 12.99 1.39 4.84
C SER A 73 12.19 0.39 3.98
N PRO A 74 10.86 0.31 4.14
CA PRO A 74 10.03 -0.57 3.32
C PRO A 74 10.22 -0.27 1.83
N THR A 75 10.52 -1.31 1.04
CA THR A 75 10.78 -1.18 -0.41
C THR A 75 9.54 -0.76 -1.18
N ASP A 76 8.38 -1.21 -0.72
CA ASP A 76 7.10 -0.99 -1.39
C ASP A 76 6.49 0.36 -0.96
N LEU A 77 6.99 1.00 0.09
CA LEU A 77 6.59 2.36 0.43
C LEU A 77 7.37 3.38 -0.38
N ARG A 78 6.64 4.15 -1.19
CA ARG A 78 7.18 5.10 -2.14
C ARG A 78 6.43 6.42 -2.07
N LEU A 79 7.02 7.41 -2.72
CA LEU A 79 6.46 8.75 -2.81
C LEU A 79 6.62 9.25 -4.24
N SER A 80 5.58 9.92 -4.74
CA SER A 80 5.57 10.47 -6.09
C SER A 80 4.81 11.79 -6.14
N SER A 81 5.34 12.78 -6.86
CA SER A 81 4.63 14.02 -7.26
C SER A 81 3.88 13.89 -8.59
N SER A 82 3.99 12.76 -9.29
CA SER A 82 3.38 12.53 -10.60
C SER A 82 2.12 11.67 -10.55
N CYS A 83 1.56 11.42 -9.36
CA CYS A 83 0.23 10.84 -9.24
C CYS A 83 -0.80 11.73 -9.95
N PRO A 84 -1.87 11.17 -10.54
CA PRO A 84 -2.68 11.76 -11.63
C PRO A 84 -3.40 13.10 -11.34
N SER A 85 -3.11 13.78 -10.24
CA SER A 85 -3.60 15.12 -9.91
C SER A 85 -2.49 16.13 -9.61
N GLY A 86 -1.21 15.82 -9.91
CA GLY A 86 -0.05 16.69 -9.60
C GLY A 86 0.21 16.88 -8.10
N LYS A 87 -0.43 16.06 -7.27
CA LYS A 87 -0.31 16.08 -5.81
C LYS A 87 0.74 15.06 -5.39
N THR A 88 1.56 15.44 -4.42
CA THR A 88 2.48 14.50 -3.78
C THR A 88 1.74 13.59 -2.82
N VAL A 89 1.87 12.28 -3.05
CA VAL A 89 1.34 11.25 -2.16
C VAL A 89 2.40 10.22 -1.81
N ALA A 90 2.32 9.75 -0.57
CA ALA A 90 2.87 8.46 -0.19
C ALA A 90 1.94 7.36 -0.70
N TYR A 91 2.50 6.30 -1.27
CA TYR A 91 1.73 5.16 -1.78
C TYR A 91 2.46 3.83 -1.49
N TRP A 92 1.70 2.75 -1.45
CA TRP A 92 2.17 1.39 -1.26
C TRP A 92 2.17 0.64 -2.61
N ASP A 93 3.35 0.49 -3.18
CA ASP A 93 3.63 -0.14 -4.49
C ASP A 93 3.60 -1.67 -4.39
N HIS A 94 2.40 -2.24 -4.17
CA HIS A 94 2.26 -3.68 -3.96
C HIS A 94 2.58 -4.50 -5.23
N ASN A 95 2.44 -3.88 -6.41
CA ASN A 95 2.70 -4.51 -7.70
C ASN A 95 4.14 -4.25 -8.20
N ARG A 96 4.95 -3.51 -7.43
CA ARG A 96 6.35 -3.16 -7.69
C ARG A 96 6.58 -2.51 -9.06
N ASN A 97 5.58 -1.79 -9.57
CA ASN A 97 5.66 -1.12 -10.87
C ASN A 97 6.19 0.33 -10.77
N ALA A 98 6.58 0.77 -9.58
CA ALA A 98 7.06 2.12 -9.29
C ALA A 98 6.09 3.23 -9.72
N SER A 99 4.82 2.90 -9.90
CA SER A 99 3.79 3.79 -10.41
C SER A 99 2.70 3.98 -9.37
N CYS A 100 2.14 5.18 -9.34
CA CYS A 100 1.12 5.55 -8.37
C CYS A 100 -0.27 5.18 -8.88
N ASN A 101 -0.65 3.92 -8.70
CA ASN A 101 -1.92 3.40 -9.21
C ASN A 101 -3.10 3.82 -8.32
N ALA A 102 -4.31 3.75 -8.86
CA ALA A 102 -5.52 3.92 -8.04
C ALA A 102 -5.59 2.78 -7.02
N GLY A 103 -5.97 3.08 -5.77
CA GLY A 103 -6.05 2.06 -4.72
C GLY A 103 -4.71 1.71 -4.05
N GLU A 104 -3.60 2.37 -4.38
CA GLU A 104 -2.30 2.21 -3.68
C GLU A 104 -1.93 3.42 -2.82
N ARG A 105 -2.66 4.52 -2.97
CA ARG A 105 -2.35 5.81 -2.35
C ARG A 105 -2.66 5.75 -0.86
N LEU A 106 -1.74 6.29 -0.05
CA LEU A 106 -1.84 6.27 1.41
C LEU A 106 -2.21 7.63 2.00
N ALA A 107 -1.40 8.64 1.70
CA ALA A 107 -1.56 9.97 2.28
C ALA A 107 -1.05 11.07 1.35
N TYR A 108 -1.72 12.21 1.37
CA TYR A 108 -1.19 13.47 0.87
C TYR A 108 -0.20 14.06 1.88
N LEU A 109 0.87 14.64 1.37
CA LEU A 109 1.93 15.24 2.17
C LEU A 109 2.07 16.71 1.85
N TYR A 110 2.22 17.52 2.90
CA TYR A 110 2.18 18.97 2.83
C TYR A 110 3.44 19.62 3.42
N ALA A 111 3.84 20.73 2.82
CA ALA A 111 5.00 21.54 3.20
C ALA A 111 4.66 22.54 4.34
N ASP A 112 3.38 22.80 4.59
CA ASP A 112 2.85 23.75 5.57
C ASP A 112 2.05 23.04 6.68
N GLU A 113 1.93 23.69 7.83
CA GLU A 113 1.20 23.16 8.99
C GLU A 113 -0.31 23.26 8.82
N ALA A 114 -0.80 24.14 7.94
CA ALA A 114 -2.21 24.26 7.60
C ALA A 114 -2.69 23.20 6.58
N CYS A 115 -1.79 22.35 6.09
CA CYS A 115 -2.10 21.29 5.11
C CYS A 115 -2.72 21.82 3.80
N THR A 116 -2.19 22.94 3.29
CA THR A 116 -2.72 23.62 2.09
C THR A 116 -1.78 23.55 0.89
N VAL A 117 -0.48 23.48 1.14
CA VAL A 117 0.59 23.44 0.14
C VAL A 117 1.18 22.05 0.08
N PHE A 118 0.96 21.35 -1.02
CA PHE A 118 1.57 20.03 -1.24
C PHE A 118 3.09 20.15 -1.30
N LEU A 119 3.78 19.10 -0.86
CA LEU A 119 5.22 19.00 -1.12
C LEU A 119 5.46 19.04 -2.63
N ILE A 120 6.37 19.91 -3.05
CA ILE A 120 6.81 20.09 -4.43
C ILE A 120 8.30 19.75 -4.48
N ALA A 121 8.76 19.15 -5.58
CA ALA A 121 10.11 18.57 -5.75
C ALA A 121 10.38 17.31 -4.91
N VAL A 122 9.70 16.23 -5.26
CA VAL A 122 9.89 14.93 -4.64
C VAL A 122 10.22 13.88 -5.69
N SER A 123 11.40 13.28 -5.58
CA SER A 123 11.72 12.04 -6.28
C SER A 123 11.52 10.86 -5.33
N SER A 124 11.35 9.66 -5.89
CA SER A 124 11.21 8.41 -5.12
C SER A 124 12.43 8.05 -4.25
N THR A 125 13.51 8.84 -4.33
CA THR A 125 14.81 8.58 -3.70
C THR A 125 15.32 9.70 -2.80
N THR A 126 14.86 10.95 -2.96
CA THR A 126 15.34 12.05 -2.10
C THR A 126 14.31 13.17 -1.98
N VAL A 127 13.87 13.43 -0.74
CA VAL A 127 13.05 14.58 -0.37
C VAL A 127 13.74 15.31 0.75
N THR A 128 14.19 16.53 0.49
CA THR A 128 14.84 17.40 1.49
C THR A 128 13.86 18.33 2.18
N VAL A 129 12.63 18.45 1.67
CA VAL A 129 11.58 19.29 2.26
C VAL A 129 10.94 18.54 3.44
N PRO A 130 10.81 19.17 4.62
CA PRO A 130 10.16 18.56 5.76
C PRO A 130 8.65 18.41 5.54
N ILE A 131 8.12 17.28 6.02
CA ILE A 131 6.69 17.00 6.02
C ILE A 131 6.08 17.69 7.24
N ARG A 132 5.24 18.70 7.03
CA ARG A 132 4.60 19.45 8.13
C ARG A 132 3.19 18.98 8.43
N CYS A 133 2.53 18.41 7.43
CA CYS A 133 1.23 17.79 7.62
C CYS A 133 1.05 16.59 6.69
N LEU A 134 0.25 15.63 7.14
CA LEU A 134 -0.15 14.44 6.40
C LEU A 134 -1.68 14.27 6.52
N ARG A 135 -2.33 13.95 5.40
CA ARG A 135 -3.77 13.67 5.36
C ARG A 135 -4.00 12.36 4.61
N ALA A 136 -4.85 11.48 5.15
CA ALA A 136 -5.19 10.23 4.47
C ALA A 136 -5.75 10.49 3.06
N HIS A 137 -5.37 9.65 2.11
CA HIS A 137 -5.98 9.64 0.79
C HIS A 137 -7.35 8.93 0.88
N PRO A 138 -8.40 9.38 0.16
CA PRO A 138 -9.71 8.69 0.14
C PRO A 138 -9.60 7.17 -0.07
N ASP A 139 -8.81 6.73 -1.06
CA ASP A 139 -8.49 5.32 -1.37
C ASP A 139 -7.97 4.45 -0.18
N THR A 140 -7.61 5.05 0.97
CA THR A 140 -7.22 4.30 2.19
C THR A 140 -8.33 4.04 3.18
N LEU A 141 -9.37 4.87 3.16
CA LEU A 141 -10.43 4.85 4.17
C LEU A 141 -11.62 3.99 3.72
N ASP A 142 -11.71 3.72 2.42
CA ASP A 142 -12.69 2.84 1.76
C ASP A 142 -12.11 1.44 1.48
#